data_AF-A0A961PU79-F1
#
_entry.id   AF-A0A961PU79-F1
#
_cell.length_a   1.000
_cell.length_b   1.000
_cell.length_c   1.000
_cell.angle_alpha   90.00
_cell.angle_beta   90.00
_cell.angle_gamma   90.00
#
_symmetry.space_group_name_H-M   'P 1'
#
loop_
_entity.id
_entity.type
_entity.pdbx_description
1 polymer ?
#
loop_
_entity_poly.entity_id
_entity_poly.type
_entity_poly.pdbx_seq_one_letter_code
_entity_poly.pdbx_strand_id
1 'polypeptide(L)'
;MASENTAGAAGVAEHYQGMPQLNPDWFSNQIFWLVVTLVVIYLILTKVALPRIAAVLADRANAISSDLEQAERLKQKAVEAEDAYNKALAEARAEANRIVAEARAEIQVDLDAATAKADAEIAARTVESEKAIAEIRAGAMKSIEQVATDTASAVIQAIMPGTGDDKSVAAAVKTRMKGA
;
A
#
# COMPACT_ATOMS: atom_id res chain seq x y z
N MET A 1 -34.76 128.12 -15.98
CA MET A 1 -35.39 127.82 -17.29
C MET A 1 -34.51 126.75 -17.91
N ALA A 2 -34.93 125.49 -17.99
CA ALA A 2 -35.82 124.91 -19.01
C ALA A 2 -35.22 125.05 -20.43
N SER A 3 -35.25 124.12 -21.40
CA SER A 3 -35.53 122.67 -21.47
C SER A 3 -35.16 122.19 -22.92
N GLU A 4 -35.02 120.91 -23.33
CA GLU A 4 -35.17 119.59 -22.66
C GLU A 4 -34.40 118.44 -23.38
N ASN A 5 -34.77 117.19 -23.05
CA ASN A 5 -34.41 115.87 -23.59
C ASN A 5 -34.45 115.68 -25.12
N THR A 6 -33.48 114.94 -25.74
CA THR A 6 -33.76 113.81 -26.66
C THR A 6 -32.51 113.06 -27.20
N ALA A 7 -32.63 111.73 -27.19
CA ALA A 7 -31.99 110.64 -27.98
C ALA A 7 -30.82 110.89 -28.96
N GLY A 8 -29.86 109.94 -28.97
CA GLY A 8 -28.93 109.71 -30.09
C GLY A 8 -27.82 108.71 -29.78
N ALA A 9 -27.99 107.44 -30.18
CA ALA A 9 -26.95 106.40 -30.02
C ALA A 9 -26.21 106.14 -31.34
N ALA A 10 -24.88 106.35 -31.33
CA ALA A 10 -23.86 105.78 -32.24
C ALA A 10 -22.49 106.38 -31.81
N GLY A 11 -21.37 105.66 -31.73
CA GLY A 11 -21.10 104.27 -32.07
C GLY A 11 -19.89 104.18 -33.01
N VAL A 12 -18.82 103.49 -32.62
CA VAL A 12 -17.83 102.93 -33.53
C VAL A 12 -17.47 101.54 -33.02
N ALA A 13 -17.86 100.51 -33.76
CA ALA A 13 -17.46 99.14 -33.53
C ALA A 13 -16.41 98.75 -34.58
N GLU A 14 -15.27 98.23 -34.16
CA GLU A 14 -14.40 97.50 -35.09
C GLU A 14 -14.93 96.08 -35.28
N HIS A 15 -15.11 95.71 -36.56
CA HIS A 15 -15.70 94.45 -36.97
C HIS A 15 -14.68 93.31 -36.95
N TYR A 16 -14.89 92.32 -36.08
CA TYR A 16 -14.49 90.95 -36.38
C TYR A 16 -15.66 90.21 -37.04
N GLN A 17 -15.59 90.07 -38.37
CA GLN A 17 -16.64 89.45 -39.18
C GLN A 17 -16.50 87.91 -39.16
N GLY A 18 -16.96 87.31 -38.07
CA GLY A 18 -17.03 85.86 -37.86
C GLY A 18 -18.16 85.51 -36.88
N MET A 19 -18.44 84.22 -36.69
CA MET A 19 -19.39 83.80 -35.65
C MET A 19 -18.96 84.38 -34.28
N PRO A 20 -19.88 84.92 -33.45
CA PRO A 20 -19.52 85.58 -32.18
C PRO A 20 -18.66 84.72 -31.23
N GLN A 21 -18.71 83.40 -31.37
CA GLN A 21 -17.87 82.40 -30.69
C GLN A 21 -16.38 82.34 -31.14
N LEU A 22 -15.92 83.19 -32.07
CA LEU A 22 -14.55 83.17 -32.60
C LEU A 22 -13.81 84.52 -32.46
N ASN A 23 -14.28 85.44 -31.61
CA ASN A 23 -13.53 86.68 -31.34
C ASN A 23 -12.29 86.36 -30.45
N PRO A 24 -11.08 86.79 -30.85
CA PRO A 24 -9.82 86.46 -30.15
C PRO A 24 -9.64 87.12 -28.77
N ASP A 25 -10.35 88.20 -28.44
CA ASP A 25 -10.13 89.02 -27.23
C ASP A 25 -10.26 88.22 -25.93
N TRP A 26 -11.14 87.21 -25.91
CA TRP A 26 -11.42 86.36 -24.75
C TRP A 26 -10.67 85.01 -24.78
N PHE A 27 -9.98 84.67 -25.88
CA PHE A 27 -9.21 83.43 -25.98
C PHE A 27 -8.10 83.37 -24.93
N SER A 28 -7.41 84.49 -24.63
CA SER A 28 -6.34 84.53 -23.62
C SER A 28 -6.82 84.13 -22.22
N ASN A 29 -8.00 84.60 -21.80
CA ASN A 29 -8.59 84.23 -20.51
C ASN A 29 -9.07 82.77 -20.50
N GLN A 30 -9.68 82.31 -21.60
CA GLN A 30 -10.13 80.94 -21.75
C GLN A 30 -8.95 79.94 -21.72
N ILE A 31 -7.84 80.26 -22.40
CA ILE A 31 -6.61 79.47 -22.40
C ILE A 31 -5.98 79.43 -21.00
N PHE A 32 -5.94 80.56 -20.29
CA PHE A 32 -5.44 80.61 -18.91
C PHE A 32 -6.20 79.64 -17.99
N TRP A 33 -7.53 79.71 -17.97
CA TRP A 33 -8.34 78.81 -17.14
C TRP A 33 -8.31 77.35 -17.62
N LEU A 34 -8.19 77.10 -18.92
CA LEU A 34 -7.96 75.76 -19.47
C LEU A 34 -6.65 75.17 -18.93
N VAL A 35 -5.55 75.93 -18.97
CA VAL A 35 -4.26 75.46 -18.44
C VAL A 35 -4.33 75.23 -16.92
N VAL A 36 -4.94 76.15 -16.15
CA VAL A 36 -5.10 76.00 -14.70
C VAL A 36 -5.90 74.74 -14.36
N THR A 37 -7.06 74.53 -14.99
CA THR A 37 -7.92 73.36 -14.73
C THR A 37 -7.26 72.05 -15.20
N LEU A 38 -6.56 72.07 -16.34
CA LEU A 38 -5.77 70.93 -16.83
C LEU A 38 -4.68 70.54 -15.83
N VAL A 39 -3.93 71.50 -15.28
CA VAL A 39 -2.88 71.25 -14.27
C VAL A 39 -3.47 70.69 -12.98
N VAL A 40 -4.61 71.23 -12.50
CA VAL A 40 -5.30 70.69 -11.31
C VAL A 40 -5.75 69.25 -11.53
N ILE A 41 -6.38 68.94 -12.67
CA ILE A 41 -6.80 67.58 -13.01
C ILE A 41 -5.59 66.64 -13.13
N TYR A 42 -4.52 67.08 -13.81
CA TYR A 42 -3.27 66.32 -13.94
C TYR A 42 -2.68 65.96 -12.57
N LEU A 43 -2.58 66.93 -11.65
CA LEU A 43 -2.08 66.68 -10.29
C LEU A 43 -2.97 65.70 -9.52
N ILE A 44 -4.31 65.80 -9.63
CA ILE A 44 -5.24 64.85 -9.00
C ILE A 44 -5.06 63.44 -9.57
N LEU A 45 -4.97 63.30 -10.89
CA LEU A 45 -4.75 62.00 -11.53
C LEU A 45 -3.42 61.38 -11.11
N THR A 46 -2.32 62.14 -11.18
CA THR A 46 -0.98 61.65 -10.85
C THR A 46 -0.79 61.36 -9.36
N LYS A 47 -1.36 62.17 -8.45
CA LYS A 47 -1.19 62.01 -6.99
C LYS A 47 -2.26 61.17 -6.29
N VAL A 48 -3.42 60.93 -6.92
CA VAL A 48 -4.53 60.21 -6.27
C VAL A 48 -5.06 59.04 -7.11
N ALA A 49 -5.39 59.26 -8.38
CA ALA A 49 -6.04 58.21 -9.19
C ALA A 49 -5.08 57.09 -9.57
N LEU A 50 -3.93 57.42 -10.18
CA LEU A 50 -2.90 56.46 -10.58
C LEU A 50 -2.36 55.63 -9.40
N PRO A 51 -1.95 56.20 -8.24
CA PRO A 51 -1.44 55.39 -7.13
C PRO A 51 -2.51 54.45 -6.53
N ARG A 52 -3.80 54.82 -6.53
CA ARG A 52 -4.88 53.92 -6.10
C ARG A 52 -5.06 52.73 -7.06
N ILE A 53 -5.01 52.96 -8.37
CA ILE A 53 -5.10 51.90 -9.38
C ILE A 53 -3.86 50.98 -9.29
N ALA A 54 -2.67 51.56 -9.13
CA ALA A 54 -1.43 50.82 -8.97
C ALA A 54 -1.43 49.93 -7.70
N ALA A 55 -1.96 50.44 -6.57
CA ALA A 55 -2.12 49.65 -5.35
C ALA A 55 -3.01 48.41 -5.57
N VAL A 56 -4.22 48.60 -6.14
CA VAL A 56 -5.14 47.48 -6.42
C VAL A 56 -4.54 46.46 -7.40
N LEU A 57 -3.74 46.92 -8.38
CA LEU A 57 -3.04 46.03 -9.30
C LEU A 57 -1.92 45.24 -8.60
N ALA A 58 -1.16 45.90 -7.72
CA ALA A 58 -0.12 45.27 -6.91
C ALA A 58 -0.72 44.24 -5.93
N ASP A 59 -1.81 44.56 -5.24
CA ASP A 59 -2.51 43.63 -4.33
C ASP A 59 -2.97 42.37 -5.07
N ARG A 60 -3.52 42.51 -6.29
CA ARG A 60 -3.91 41.38 -7.14
C ARG A 60 -2.70 40.56 -7.60
N ALA A 61 -1.62 41.21 -8.03
CA ALA A 61 -0.41 40.52 -8.44
C ALA A 61 0.23 39.74 -7.28
N ASN A 62 0.27 40.34 -6.09
CA ASN A 62 0.75 39.71 -4.86
C ASN A 62 -0.11 38.51 -4.45
N ALA A 63 -1.44 38.63 -4.51
CA ALA A 63 -2.36 37.53 -4.24
C ALA A 63 -2.14 36.36 -5.21
N ILE A 64 -2.11 36.63 -6.52
CA ILE A 64 -1.86 35.62 -7.55
C ILE A 64 -0.49 34.94 -7.35
N SER A 65 0.56 35.69 -7.04
CA SER A 65 1.89 35.14 -6.77
C SER A 65 1.88 34.24 -5.52
N SER A 66 1.27 34.71 -4.43
CA SER A 66 1.08 33.93 -3.19
C SER A 66 0.34 32.62 -3.45
N ASP A 67 -0.76 32.68 -4.20
CA ASP A 67 -1.62 31.52 -4.46
C ASP A 67 -0.92 30.53 -5.40
N LEU A 68 -0.16 31.00 -6.39
CA LEU A 68 0.67 30.17 -7.26
C LEU A 68 1.79 29.46 -6.48
N GLU A 69 2.49 30.18 -5.61
CA GLU A 69 3.49 29.58 -4.72
C GLU A 69 2.88 28.56 -3.75
N GLN A 70 1.69 28.85 -3.20
CA GLN A 70 0.98 27.91 -2.33
C GLN A 70 0.59 26.64 -3.11
N ALA A 71 0.06 26.79 -4.32
CA ALA A 71 -0.29 25.67 -5.19
C ALA A 71 0.93 24.81 -5.54
N GLU A 72 2.06 25.42 -5.91
CA GLU A 72 3.29 24.68 -6.24
C GLU A 72 3.89 24.01 -5.00
N ARG A 73 3.90 24.67 -3.82
CA ARG A 73 4.30 24.03 -2.55
C ARG A 73 3.40 22.85 -2.16
N LEU A 74 2.09 22.95 -2.38
CA LEU A 74 1.15 21.86 -2.11
C LEU A 74 1.34 20.69 -3.09
N LYS A 75 1.57 20.99 -4.37
CA LYS A 75 1.89 20.00 -5.41
C LYS A 75 3.20 19.26 -5.12
N GLN A 76 4.26 19.97 -4.73
CA GLN A 76 5.53 19.35 -4.35
C GLN A 76 5.37 18.42 -3.14
N LYS A 77 4.64 18.86 -2.10
CA LYS A 77 4.31 18.00 -0.95
C LYS A 77 3.44 16.79 -1.32
N ALA A 78 2.53 16.92 -2.28
CA ALA A 78 1.72 15.81 -2.76
C ALA A 78 2.58 14.76 -3.48
N VAL A 79 3.51 15.18 -4.34
CA VAL A 79 4.47 14.28 -5.01
C VAL A 79 5.40 13.61 -4.00
N GLU A 80 5.96 14.38 -3.04
CA GLU A 80 6.82 13.83 -1.98
C GLU A 80 6.07 12.80 -1.11
N ALA A 81 4.80 13.06 -0.78
CA ALA A 81 3.96 12.11 -0.05
C ALA A 81 3.58 10.87 -0.87
N GLU A 82 3.34 11.02 -2.18
CA GLU A 82 3.09 9.91 -3.10
C GLU A 82 4.33 9.02 -3.25
N ASP A 83 5.52 9.59 -3.45
CA ASP A 83 6.79 8.88 -3.52
C ASP A 83 7.10 8.15 -2.21
N ALA A 84 6.91 8.81 -1.07
CA ALA A 84 7.09 8.20 0.25
C ALA A 84 6.10 7.04 0.50
N TYR A 85 4.83 7.20 0.10
CA TYR A 85 3.82 6.15 0.18
C TYR A 85 4.15 4.96 -0.71
N ASN A 86 4.51 5.21 -1.97
CA ASN A 86 4.87 4.17 -2.94
C ASN A 86 6.13 3.40 -2.49
N LYS A 87 7.12 4.10 -1.93
CA LYS A 87 8.31 3.50 -1.33
C LYS A 87 7.95 2.61 -0.13
N ALA A 88 7.16 3.13 0.83
CA ALA A 88 6.73 2.37 2.01
C ALA A 88 5.91 1.12 1.62
N LEU A 89 5.06 1.23 0.59
CA LEU A 89 4.29 0.10 0.06
C LEU A 89 5.20 -0.95 -0.62
N ALA A 90 6.24 -0.53 -1.33
CA ALA A 90 7.22 -1.44 -1.93
C ALA A 90 8.06 -2.16 -0.85
N GLU A 91 8.54 -1.43 0.15
CA GLU A 91 9.27 -1.97 1.30
C GLU A 91 8.42 -2.95 2.10
N ALA A 92 7.16 -2.60 2.42
CA ALA A 92 6.24 -3.49 3.12
C ALA A 92 5.92 -4.78 2.34
N ARG A 93 5.81 -4.71 1.00
CA ARG A 93 5.64 -5.90 0.15
C ARG A 93 6.90 -6.76 0.09
N ALA A 94 8.08 -6.16 0.01
CA ALA A 94 9.35 -6.88 0.05
C ALA A 94 9.53 -7.59 1.39
N GLU A 95 9.21 -6.91 2.50
CA GLU A 95 9.29 -7.47 3.85
C GLU A 95 8.27 -8.59 4.08
N ALA A 96 7.02 -8.43 3.65
CA ALA A 96 6.03 -9.50 3.72
C ALA A 96 6.48 -10.75 2.94
N ASN A 97 7.06 -10.57 1.74
CA ASN A 97 7.62 -11.68 0.97
C ASN A 97 8.83 -12.33 1.67
N ARG A 98 9.68 -11.54 2.34
CA ARG A 98 10.82 -12.04 3.15
C ARG A 98 10.33 -12.90 4.30
N ILE A 99 9.38 -12.41 5.10
CA ILE A 99 8.77 -13.13 6.21
C ILE A 99 8.11 -14.44 5.74
N VAL A 100 7.38 -14.42 4.62
CA VAL A 100 6.76 -15.64 4.05
C VAL A 100 7.80 -16.64 3.57
N ALA A 101 8.93 -16.19 3.01
CA ALA A 101 10.02 -17.07 2.60
C ALA A 101 10.76 -17.68 3.80
N GLU A 102 11.05 -16.88 4.82
CA GLU A 102 11.70 -17.30 6.07
C GLU A 102 10.84 -18.31 6.84
N ALA A 103 9.56 -18.01 7.06
CA ALA A 103 8.63 -18.92 7.71
C ALA A 103 8.45 -20.24 6.93
N ARG A 104 8.46 -20.22 5.59
CA ARG A 104 8.44 -21.45 4.78
C ARG A 104 9.70 -22.29 4.95
N ALA A 105 10.87 -21.65 5.06
CA ALA A 105 12.13 -22.34 5.28
C ALA A 105 12.18 -22.98 6.67
N GLU A 106 11.74 -22.26 7.71
CA GLU A 106 11.65 -22.77 9.09
C GLU A 106 10.67 -23.95 9.18
N ILE A 107 9.45 -23.81 8.63
CA ILE A 107 8.45 -24.89 8.57
C ILE A 107 8.99 -26.12 7.83
N GLN A 108 9.78 -25.95 6.76
CA GLN A 108 10.36 -27.09 6.04
C GLN A 108 11.41 -27.82 6.90
N VAL A 109 12.26 -27.10 7.62
CA VAL A 109 13.26 -27.70 8.53
C VAL A 109 12.58 -28.47 9.66
N ASP A 110 11.53 -27.90 10.27
CA ASP A 110 10.74 -28.56 11.31
C ASP A 110 10.00 -29.81 10.77
N LEU A 111 9.45 -29.72 9.56
CA LEU A 111 8.79 -30.84 8.89
C LEU A 111 9.77 -31.98 8.60
N ASP A 112 10.94 -31.66 8.03
CA ASP A 112 11.99 -32.65 7.73
C ASP A 112 12.48 -33.34 9.02
N ALA A 113 12.67 -32.58 10.10
CA ALA A 113 13.05 -33.11 11.41
C ALA A 113 11.95 -34.00 12.04
N ALA A 114 10.69 -33.59 11.94
CA ALA A 114 9.55 -34.36 12.41
C ALA A 114 9.36 -35.66 11.61
N THR A 115 9.51 -35.62 10.28
CA THR A 115 9.46 -36.79 9.41
C THR A 115 10.59 -37.76 9.71
N ALA A 116 11.84 -37.29 9.80
CA ALA A 116 12.99 -38.14 10.13
C ALA A 116 12.84 -38.82 11.52
N LYS A 117 12.25 -38.12 12.49
CA LYS A 117 11.91 -38.70 13.80
C LYS A 117 10.80 -39.75 13.70
N ALA A 118 9.73 -39.47 12.96
CA ALA A 118 8.63 -40.41 12.75
C ALA A 118 9.11 -41.69 12.05
N ASP A 119 9.94 -41.58 11.01
CA ASP A 119 10.54 -42.71 10.30
C ASP A 119 11.41 -43.57 11.23
N ALA A 120 12.21 -42.94 12.11
CA ALA A 120 13.01 -43.65 13.10
C ALA A 120 12.14 -44.40 14.14
N GLU A 121 11.06 -43.79 14.63
CA GLU A 121 10.11 -44.44 15.55
C GLU A 121 9.34 -45.60 14.87
N ILE A 122 8.95 -45.44 13.60
CA ILE A 122 8.32 -46.49 12.78
C ILE A 122 9.28 -47.66 12.53
N ALA A 123 10.54 -47.37 12.20
CA ALA A 123 11.57 -48.39 12.01
C ALA A 123 11.82 -49.19 13.31
N ALA A 124 11.92 -48.50 14.46
CA ALA A 124 12.09 -49.14 15.76
C ALA A 124 10.89 -50.05 16.12
N ARG A 125 9.66 -49.56 15.93
CA ARG A 125 8.43 -50.36 16.16
C ARG A 125 8.31 -51.55 15.22
N THR A 126 8.77 -51.43 13.97
CA THR A 126 8.81 -52.54 13.02
C THR A 126 9.73 -53.65 13.54
N VAL A 127 10.96 -53.32 13.96
CA VAL A 127 11.93 -54.29 14.51
C VAL A 127 11.44 -54.92 15.83
N GLU A 128 10.75 -54.16 16.68
CA GLU A 128 10.11 -54.70 17.89
C GLU A 128 8.98 -55.69 17.53
N SER A 129 8.12 -55.33 16.58
CA SER A 129 7.02 -56.17 16.12
C SER A 129 7.51 -57.45 15.46
N GLU A 130 8.57 -57.39 14.65
CA GLU A 130 9.20 -58.57 14.04
C GLU A 130 9.74 -59.54 15.09
N LYS A 131 10.36 -59.04 16.16
CA LYS A 131 10.81 -59.87 17.29
C LYS A 131 9.64 -60.52 18.01
N ALA A 132 8.59 -59.77 18.33
CA ALA A 132 7.39 -60.31 18.98
C ALA A 132 6.72 -61.39 18.10
N ILE A 133 6.63 -61.18 16.79
CA ILE A 133 6.11 -62.18 15.83
C ILE A 133 7.01 -63.42 15.80
N ALA A 134 8.35 -63.27 15.83
CA ALA A 134 9.29 -64.39 15.86
C ALA A 134 9.17 -65.21 17.17
N GLU A 135 9.01 -64.55 18.31
CA GLU A 135 8.78 -65.21 19.62
C GLU A 135 7.43 -65.95 19.65
N ILE A 136 6.35 -65.31 19.17
CA ILE A 136 5.03 -65.95 19.05
C ILE A 136 5.11 -67.17 18.12
N ARG A 137 5.83 -67.07 16.99
CA ARG A 137 6.03 -68.19 16.06
C ARG A 137 6.83 -69.33 16.71
N ALA A 138 7.88 -69.03 17.45
CA ALA A 138 8.66 -70.03 18.18
C ALA A 138 7.85 -70.72 19.28
N GLY A 139 7.06 -69.95 20.04
CA GLY A 139 6.12 -70.47 21.04
C GLY A 139 5.05 -71.36 20.42
N ALA A 140 4.43 -70.93 19.31
CA ALA A 140 3.44 -71.72 18.58
C ALA A 140 4.01 -73.05 18.06
N MET A 141 5.23 -73.04 17.49
CA MET A 141 5.90 -74.26 17.04
C MET A 141 6.15 -75.24 18.20
N LYS A 142 6.52 -74.73 19.39
CA LYS A 142 6.69 -75.56 20.60
C LYS A 142 5.36 -76.15 21.09
N SER A 143 4.28 -75.35 21.10
CA SER A 143 2.94 -75.83 21.45
C SER A 143 2.44 -76.88 20.45
N ILE A 144 2.76 -76.75 19.16
CA ILE A 144 2.45 -77.76 18.14
C ILE A 144 3.26 -79.04 18.38
N GLU A 145 4.55 -78.95 18.70
CA GLU A 145 5.39 -80.12 19.04
C GLU A 145 4.83 -80.88 20.25
N GLN A 146 4.38 -80.15 21.28
CA GLN A 146 3.75 -80.73 22.47
C GLN A 146 2.40 -81.40 22.13
N VAL A 147 1.46 -80.67 21.52
CA VAL A 147 0.14 -81.22 21.16
C VAL A 147 0.25 -82.42 20.21
N ALA A 148 1.18 -82.38 19.26
CA ALA A 148 1.44 -83.51 18.36
C ALA A 148 2.00 -84.74 19.11
N THR A 149 2.87 -84.53 20.09
CA THR A 149 3.41 -85.62 20.93
C THR A 149 2.32 -86.21 21.83
N ASP A 150 1.57 -85.36 22.54
CA ASP A 150 0.48 -85.77 23.43
C ASP A 150 -0.60 -86.55 22.65
N THR A 151 -0.98 -86.07 21.46
CA THR A 151 -1.94 -86.74 20.57
C THR A 151 -1.39 -88.07 20.05
N ALA A 152 -0.12 -88.12 19.64
CA ALA A 152 0.50 -89.37 19.16
C ALA A 152 0.59 -90.42 20.27
N SER A 153 1.00 -90.05 21.49
CA SER A 153 1.04 -90.96 22.64
C SER A 153 -0.37 -91.45 23.01
N ALA A 154 -1.38 -90.58 22.99
CA ALA A 154 -2.77 -90.99 23.25
C ALA A 154 -3.30 -91.99 22.21
N VAL A 155 -3.01 -91.77 20.91
CA VAL A 155 -3.37 -92.69 19.83
C VAL A 155 -2.64 -94.03 19.97
N ILE A 156 -1.35 -94.03 20.33
CA ILE A 156 -0.57 -95.26 20.54
C ILE A 156 -1.13 -96.04 21.74
N GLN A 157 -1.42 -95.40 22.87
CA GLN A 157 -2.01 -96.07 24.04
C GLN A 157 -3.39 -96.69 23.72
N ALA A 158 -4.20 -96.02 22.89
CA ALA A 158 -5.52 -96.50 22.50
C ALA A 158 -5.49 -97.72 21.54
N ILE A 159 -4.42 -97.87 20.74
CA ILE A 159 -4.31 -98.92 19.72
C ILE A 159 -3.38 -100.07 20.15
N MET A 160 -2.30 -99.78 20.88
CA MET A 160 -1.32 -100.77 21.37
C MET A 160 -0.90 -100.46 22.83
N PRO A 161 -1.64 -100.96 23.82
CA PRO A 161 -1.30 -100.75 25.23
C PRO A 161 0.08 -101.33 25.58
N GLY A 162 0.99 -100.48 26.05
CA GLY A 162 2.28 -100.88 26.64
C GLY A 162 3.47 -101.00 25.68
N THR A 163 3.36 -100.63 24.40
CA THR A 163 4.47 -100.72 23.42
C THR A 163 5.15 -99.39 23.06
N GLY A 164 4.61 -98.26 23.50
CA GLY A 164 5.19 -96.93 23.26
C GLY A 164 6.07 -96.45 24.43
N ASP A 165 7.37 -96.24 24.17
CA ASP A 165 8.25 -95.44 25.04
C ASP A 165 8.14 -93.96 24.65
N ASP A 166 7.81 -93.07 25.59
CA ASP A 166 7.56 -91.64 25.31
C ASP A 166 8.73 -90.95 24.61
N LYS A 167 9.97 -91.38 24.88
CA LYS A 167 11.17 -90.83 24.20
C LYS A 167 11.20 -91.20 22.72
N SER A 168 10.73 -92.40 22.37
CA SER A 168 10.65 -92.85 20.97
C SER A 168 9.58 -92.07 20.19
N VAL A 169 8.44 -91.78 20.81
CA VAL A 169 7.34 -90.99 20.22
C VAL A 169 7.78 -89.55 20.00
N ALA A 170 8.35 -88.90 21.02
CA ALA A 170 8.87 -87.54 20.91
C ALA A 170 9.98 -87.42 19.85
N ALA A 171 10.89 -88.41 19.75
CA ALA A 171 11.91 -88.44 18.71
C ALA A 171 11.34 -88.59 17.29
N ALA A 172 10.30 -89.41 17.11
CA ALA A 172 9.63 -89.59 15.83
C ALA A 172 8.86 -88.33 15.38
N VAL A 173 8.09 -87.71 16.28
CA VAL A 173 7.39 -86.44 16.04
C VAL A 173 8.38 -85.33 15.68
N LYS A 174 9.45 -85.16 16.46
CA LYS A 174 10.51 -84.16 16.20
C LYS A 174 11.22 -84.38 14.87
N THR A 175 11.39 -85.63 14.44
CA THR A 175 11.97 -85.96 13.12
C THR A 175 11.01 -85.61 11.98
N ARG A 176 9.70 -85.90 12.14
CA ARG A 176 8.68 -85.50 11.16
C ARG A 176 8.51 -83.98 11.04
N MET A 177 8.55 -83.24 12.15
CA MET A 177 8.45 -81.78 12.16
C MET A 177 9.69 -81.05 11.59
N LYS A 178 10.83 -81.74 11.45
CA LYS A 178 12.05 -81.20 10.83
C LYS A 178 12.24 -81.61 9.36
N GLY A 179 11.41 -82.52 8.85
CA GLY A 179 11.59 -83.16 7.54
C GLY A 179 10.50 -82.82 6.51
N ALA A 180 9.80 -81.70 6.70
CA ALA A 180 8.75 -81.18 5.82
C ALA A 180 8.98 -79.67 5.59
#